data_AF-A0A923BYB4-F1
#
_entry.id   AF-A0A923BYB4-F1
#
_cell.length_a   1.000
_cell.length_b   1.000
_cell.length_c   1.000
_cell.angle_alpha   90.00
_cell.angle_beta   90.00
_cell.angle_gamma   90.00
#
_symmetry.space_group_name_H-M   'P 1'
#
loop_
_entity.id
_entity.type
_entity.pdbx_description
1 polymer ?
#
loop_
_entity_poly.entity_id
_entity_poly.type
_entity_poly.pdbx_seq_one_letter_code
_entity_poly.pdbx_strand_id
1 'polypeptide(L)' 'TGKVLYAQAGKRHGMIKRTNKQLRNHRGTNVLFEGDAANVKKYFLPNG' A
#
# COMPACT_ATOMS: atom_id res chain seq x y z
N THR A 1 -9.73 -11.80 -8.57
CA THR A 1 -9.48 -11.60 -7.13
C THR A 1 -9.74 -10.16 -6.77
N GLY A 2 -10.88 -9.83 -6.17
CA GLY A 2 -11.21 -8.45 -5.75
C GLY A 2 -10.35 -7.97 -4.58
N LYS A 3 -9.03 -8.16 -4.63
CA LYS A 3 -8.09 -7.74 -3.59
C LYS A 3 -7.78 -6.26 -3.79
N VAL A 4 -7.76 -5.49 -2.72
CA VAL A 4 -7.44 -4.07 -2.77
C VAL A 4 -5.92 -3.91 -2.76
N LEU A 5 -5.38 -3.18 -3.74
CA LEU A 5 -3.95 -2.89 -3.84
C LEU A 5 -3.67 -1.48 -3.30
N TYR A 6 -2.56 -1.33 -2.58
CA TYR A 6 -2.12 -0.04 -2.04
C TYR A 6 -0.66 0.25 -2.37
N ALA A 7 -0.30 1.54 -2.41
CA ALA A 7 1.07 1.99 -2.58
C ALA A 7 1.80 2.10 -1.24
N GLN A 8 3.06 1.68 -1.18
CA GLN A 8 3.86 1.73 0.04
C GLN A 8 4.15 3.17 0.48
N ALA A 9 3.95 3.45 1.77
CA ALA A 9 4.21 4.73 2.40
C ALA A 9 5.71 4.94 2.70
N GLY A 10 6.11 6.19 2.96
CA GLY A 10 7.46 6.50 3.44
C GLY A 10 8.56 6.53 2.36
N LYS A 11 8.19 6.61 1.08
CA LYS A 11 9.16 6.72 -0.04
C LYS A 11 9.28 8.12 -0.68
N ARG A 12 8.61 9.14 -0.11
CA ARG A 12 8.59 10.51 -0.66
C ARG A 12 9.71 11.41 -0.12
N HIS A 13 10.07 11.27 1.16
CA HIS A 13 11.03 12.16 1.84
C HIS A 13 11.88 11.39 2.88
N GLY A 14 12.98 12.00 3.32
CA GLY A 14 13.86 11.42 4.34
C GLY A 14 14.71 10.25 3.82
N MET A 15 15.04 10.25 2.53
CA MET A 15 15.71 9.13 1.84
C MET A 15 17.12 8.84 2.38
N ILE A 16 17.81 9.85 2.90
CA ILE A 16 19.09 9.68 3.60
C ILE A 16 19.00 8.70 4.78
N LYS A 17 17.84 8.62 5.44
CA LYS A 17 17.62 7.74 6.61
C LYS A 17 17.14 6.34 6.23
N ARG A 18 16.90 6.06 4.94
CA ARG A 18 16.34 4.78 4.47
C ARG A 18 17.44 3.85 4.00
N THR A 19 17.31 2.57 4.32
CA THR A 19 18.25 1.56 3.81
C THR A 19 17.92 1.19 2.36
N ASN A 20 18.94 0.82 1.58
CA ASN A 20 18.76 0.39 0.19
C ASN A 20 17.79 -0.80 0.05
N LYS A 21 17.76 -1.71 1.03
CA LYS A 21 16.81 -2.84 1.06
C LYS A 21 15.37 -2.37 1.22
N GLN A 22 15.12 -1.42 2.12
CA GLN A 22 13.80 -0.84 2.31
C GLN A 22 13.32 -0.13 1.04
N LEU A 23 14.20 0.64 0.39
CA LEU A 23 13.87 1.31 -0.86
C LEU A 23 13.48 0.32 -1.96
N ARG A 24 14.18 -0.82 -2.08
CA ARG A 24 13.81 -1.88 -3.03
C ARG A 24 12.46 -2.52 -2.70
N ASN A 25 12.21 -2.84 -1.43
CA ASN A 25 10.95 -3.47 -1.01
C ASN A 25 9.74 -2.54 -1.17
N HIS A 26 9.93 -1.22 -1.10
CA HIS A 26 8.87 -0.22 -1.29
C HIS A 26 8.67 0.21 -2.76
N ARG A 27 9.45 -0.36 -3.71
CA ARG A 27 9.23 -0.19 -5.15
C ARG A 27 8.05 -1.05 -5.59
N GLY A 28 6.85 -0.52 -5.44
CA GLY A 28 5.64 -1.12 -6.00
C GLY A 28 4.39 -0.88 -5.16
N THR A 29 3.37 -1.65 -5.51
CA THR A 29 2.10 -1.80 -4.78
C THR A 29 2.07 -3.18 -4.12
N ASN A 30 1.31 -3.31 -3.03
CA ASN A 30 1.10 -4.58 -2.35
C ASN A 30 -0.39 -4.77 -2.04
N VAL A 31 -0.76 -6.00 -1.70
CA VAL A 31 -2.13 -6.34 -1.26
C VAL A 31 -2.37 -5.80 0.14
N LEU A 32 -3.46 -5.07 0.30
CA LEU A 32 -3.89 -4.53 1.60
C LEU A 32 -4.34 -5.67 2.52
N PHE A 33 -4.13 -5.49 3.83
CA PHE A 33 -4.64 -6.44 4.84
C PHE A 33 -6.16 -6.61 4.72
N GLU A 34 -6.66 -7.82 4.94
CA GLU A 34 -8.05 -8.18 4.63
C GLU A 34 -9.07 -7.36 5.42
N GLY A 35 -8.77 -7.03 6.69
CA GLY A 35 -9.64 -6.20 7.53
C GLY A 35 -9.84 -4.79 6.98
N ASP A 36 -8.75 -4.12 6.57
CA ASP A 36 -8.82 -2.78 5.98
C ASP A 36 -9.41 -2.84 4.57
N ALA A 37 -9.12 -3.90 3.81
CA ALA A 37 -9.68 -4.09 2.48
C ALA A 37 -11.21 -4.21 2.49
N ALA A 38 -11.80 -4.83 3.51
CA ALA A 38 -13.26 -4.92 3.66
C ALA A 38 -13.90 -3.54 3.87
N ASN A 39 -13.30 -2.71 4.72
CA ASN A 39 -13.76 -1.34 4.96
C ASN A 39 -13.60 -0.46 3.72
N VAL A 40 -12.46 -0.56 3.03
CA VAL A 40 -12.20 0.21 1.81
C VAL A 40 -13.22 -0.12 0.72
N LYS A 41 -13.56 -1.39 0.54
CA LYS A 41 -14.62 -1.78 -0.40
C LYS A 41 -15.99 -1.23 0.00
N LYS A 42 -16.36 -1.37 1.27
CA LYS A 42 -17.69 -0.99 1.76
C LYS A 42 -17.95 0.52 1.69
N TYR A 43 -16.94 1.33 2.00
CA TYR A 43 -17.12 2.77 2.18
C TYR A 43 -16.51 3.65 1.09
N PHE A 44 -15.46 3.18 0.40
CA PHE A 44 -14.68 4.01 -0.52
C PHE A 44 -14.75 3.53 -1.98
N LEU A 45 -15.19 2.29 -2.23
CA LEU A 45 -15.32 1.72 -3.57
C LEU A 45 -16.74 1.16 -3.76
N PRO A 46 -17.78 2.02 -3.83
CA PRO A 46 -19.17 1.57 -3.97
C PRO A 46 -19.46 0.81 -5.29
N ASN A 47 -18.63 1.00 -6.31
CA ASN A 47 -18.75 0.36 -7.63
C ASN A 47 -17.56 -0.57 -7.97
N GLY A 48 -16.77 -0.97 -6.97
CA GLY A 48 -15.49 -1.70 -7.14
C GLY A 48 -15.58 -3.21 -7.06
#